data_AF-A0A934C637-F1
#
_entry.id   AF-A0A934C637-F1
#
_cell.length_a   1.000
_cell.length_b   1.000
_cell.length_c   1.000
_cell.angle_alpha   90.00
_cell.angle_beta   90.00
_cell.angle_gamma   90.00
#
_symmetry.space_group_name_H-M   'P 1'
#
loop_
_entity.id
_entity.type
_entity.pdbx_description
1 polymer ?
#
loop_
_entity_poly.entity_id
_entity_poly.type
_entity_poly.pdbx_seq_one_letter_code
_entity_poly.pdbx_strand_id
1 'polypeptide(L)'
;MADPYPVSEKLRTTLRGFPAATIAACAEFEATGDRAALDRAVLALVEHHLSPPPPRPLSTYPGSTKLVAELGLDSITMVELVFLFEDLFGAKLPQDKLVAVVTIDDLRALVQAQLPPRVAS
;
A
#
# COMPACT_ATOMS: atom_id res chain seq x y z
N MET A 1 -6.78 22.88 -6.45
CA MET A 1 -7.67 21.83 -5.93
C MET A 1 -7.24 21.59 -4.49
N ALA A 2 -8.13 21.80 -3.52
CA ALA A 2 -7.85 21.38 -2.15
C ALA A 2 -7.92 19.86 -2.10
N ASP A 3 -7.00 19.22 -1.37
CA ASP A 3 -7.06 17.78 -1.14
C ASP A 3 -8.40 17.45 -0.46
N PRO A 4 -9.20 16.51 -1.01
CA PRO A 4 -10.56 16.25 -0.52
C PRO A 4 -10.61 15.67 0.90
N TYR A 5 -9.47 15.22 1.43
CA TYR A 5 -9.35 14.61 2.76
C TYR A 5 -8.22 15.25 3.56
N PRO A 6 -8.46 15.62 4.83
CA PRO A 6 -7.40 16.16 5.69
C PRO A 6 -6.36 15.08 6.00
N VAL A 7 -5.09 15.38 5.75
CA VAL A 7 -3.98 14.50 6.14
C VAL A 7 -3.77 14.60 7.65
N SER A 8 -3.67 13.46 8.36
CA SER A 8 -3.37 13.42 9.79
C SER A 8 -1.89 13.75 10.08
N GLU A 9 -1.56 14.16 11.31
CA GLU A 9 -0.16 14.44 11.69
C GLU A 9 0.72 13.18 11.59
N LYS A 10 0.14 12.02 11.92
CA LYS A 10 0.78 10.72 11.75
C LYS A 10 1.18 10.49 10.30
N LEU A 11 0.24 10.60 9.36
CA LEU A 11 0.53 10.44 7.93
C LEU A 11 1.59 11.43 7.43
N ARG A 12 1.54 12.70 7.86
CA ARG A 12 2.56 13.71 7.48
C ARG A 12 3.96 13.34 7.96
N THR A 13 4.05 12.70 9.12
CA THR A 13 5.33 12.31 9.74
C THR A 13 5.87 11.02 9.12
N THR A 14 5.03 9.98 9.01
CA THR A 14 5.41 8.67 8.45
C THR A 14 5.70 8.76 6.94
N LEU A 15 4.92 9.51 6.18
CA LEU A 15 5.05 9.64 4.72
C LEU A 15 5.84 10.87 4.29
N ARG A 16 6.74 11.37 5.14
CA ARG A 16 7.55 12.55 4.83
C ARG A 16 8.46 12.26 3.64
N GLY A 17 8.30 13.01 2.55
CA GLY A 17 9.08 12.84 1.32
C GLY A 17 8.41 11.95 0.27
N PHE A 18 7.27 11.34 0.58
CA PHE A 18 6.49 10.59 -0.39
C PHE A 18 5.74 11.54 -1.36
N PRO A 19 5.36 11.05 -2.56
CA PRO A 19 4.54 11.82 -3.49
C PRO A 19 3.20 12.24 -2.87
N ALA A 20 2.71 13.43 -3.25
CA ALA A 20 1.43 13.95 -2.79
C ALA A 20 0.25 12.99 -3.09
N ALA A 21 0.29 12.31 -4.23
CA ALA A 21 -0.72 11.32 -4.61
C ALA A 21 -0.76 10.12 -3.63
N THR A 22 0.39 9.66 -3.14
CA THR A 22 0.49 8.59 -2.14
C THR A 22 -0.13 9.03 -0.81
N ILE A 23 0.22 10.24 -0.36
CA ILE A 23 -0.31 10.82 0.88
C ILE A 23 -1.85 10.99 0.77
N ALA A 24 -2.34 11.47 -0.37
CA ALA A 24 -3.78 11.64 -0.60
C ALA A 24 -4.54 10.30 -0.57
N ALA A 25 -3.99 9.23 -1.17
CA ALA A 25 -4.61 7.91 -1.12
C ALA A 25 -4.67 7.33 0.30
N CYS A 26 -3.59 7.50 1.09
CA CYS A 26 -3.58 7.10 2.50
C CYS A 26 -4.59 7.91 3.33
N ALA A 27 -4.66 9.23 3.12
CA ALA A 27 -5.59 10.10 3.82
C ALA A 27 -7.06 9.80 3.48
N GLU A 28 -7.34 9.47 2.22
CA GLU A 28 -8.67 9.01 1.79
C GLU A 28 -9.06 7.71 2.49
N PHE A 29 -8.16 6.73 2.55
CA PHE A 29 -8.41 5.49 3.27
C PHE A 29 -8.62 5.74 4.78
N GLU A 30 -7.79 6.57 5.42
CA GLU A 30 -7.94 6.92 6.84
C GLU A 30 -9.31 7.58 7.12
N ALA A 31 -9.78 8.44 6.22
CA ALA A 31 -11.04 9.15 6.37
C ALA A 31 -12.28 8.30 6.07
N THR A 32 -12.19 7.36 5.12
CA THR A 32 -13.37 6.66 4.57
C THR A 32 -13.44 5.18 4.93
N GLY A 33 -12.29 4.54 5.13
CA GLY A 33 -12.15 3.08 5.19
C GLY A 33 -12.46 2.40 3.85
N ASP A 34 -12.43 3.11 2.72
CA ASP A 34 -12.70 2.54 1.39
C ASP A 34 -11.58 1.59 0.94
N ARG A 35 -11.97 0.37 0.54
CA ARG A 35 -11.02 -0.65 0.07
C ARG A 35 -10.36 -0.26 -1.26
N ALA A 36 -11.04 0.50 -2.11
CA ALA A 36 -10.42 1.00 -3.34
C ALA A 36 -9.38 2.10 -3.06
N ALA A 37 -9.59 2.92 -2.03
CA ALA A 37 -8.57 3.86 -1.54
C ALA A 37 -7.35 3.14 -0.95
N LEU A 38 -7.57 2.08 -0.16
CA LEU A 38 -6.50 1.23 0.36
C LEU A 38 -5.67 0.62 -0.77
N ASP A 39 -6.30 0.04 -1.79
CA ASP A 39 -5.60 -0.56 -2.92
C ASP A 39 -4.68 0.46 -3.61
N ARG A 40 -5.19 1.68 -3.83
CA ARG A 40 -4.38 2.76 -4.40
C ARG A 40 -3.21 3.14 -3.50
N ALA A 41 -3.45 3.23 -2.19
CA ALA A 41 -2.41 3.55 -1.21
C ALA A 41 -1.31 2.48 -1.18
N VAL A 42 -1.68 1.20 -1.08
CA VAL A 42 -0.74 0.06 -1.09
C VAL A 42 0.13 0.10 -2.35
N LEU A 43 -0.47 0.23 -3.53
CA LEU A 43 0.29 0.26 -4.79
C LEU A 43 1.24 1.46 -4.87
N ALA A 44 0.79 2.65 -4.46
CA ALA A 44 1.61 3.86 -4.48
C ALA A 44 2.78 3.79 -3.48
N LEU A 45 2.60 3.09 -2.35
CA LEU A 45 3.66 2.85 -1.37
C LEU A 45 4.70 1.86 -1.90
N VAL A 46 4.27 0.76 -2.54
CA VAL A 46 5.18 -0.20 -3.19
C VAL A 46 5.99 0.51 -4.27
N GLU A 47 5.32 1.27 -5.14
CA GLU A 47 5.93 2.01 -6.25
C GLU A 47 7.07 2.92 -5.79
N HIS A 48 6.90 3.61 -4.65
CA HIS A 48 7.92 4.49 -4.10
C HIS A 48 9.20 3.76 -3.66
N HIS A 49 9.10 2.47 -3.31
CA HIS A 49 10.22 1.67 -2.85
C HIS A 49 10.89 0.86 -3.97
N LEU A 50 10.35 0.89 -5.19
CA LEU A 50 10.99 0.23 -6.33
C LEU A 50 12.18 1.05 -6.83
N SER A 51 13.31 0.37 -7.06
CA SER A 51 14.49 0.94 -7.69
C SER A 51 14.97 0.03 -8.83
N PRO A 52 14.86 0.47 -10.10
CA PRO A 52 14.36 1.77 -10.55
C PRO A 52 12.83 1.94 -10.40
N PRO A 53 12.31 3.18 -10.36
CA PRO A 53 10.87 3.41 -10.37
C PRO A 53 10.23 2.87 -11.65
N PRO A 54 9.01 2.33 -11.60
CA PRO A 54 8.35 1.77 -12.77
C PRO A 54 8.02 2.87 -13.80
N PRO A 55 8.04 2.55 -15.11
CA PRO A 55 7.78 3.51 -16.19
C PRO A 55 6.34 4.02 -16.23
N ARG A 56 5.41 3.36 -15.54
CA ARG A 56 4.00 3.71 -15.42
C ARG A 56 3.49 3.32 -14.04
N PRO A 57 2.34 3.84 -13.58
CA PRO A 57 1.83 3.52 -12.25
C PRO A 57 1.53 2.04 -12.07
N LEU A 58 1.84 1.47 -10.90
CA LEU A 58 1.55 0.05 -10.59
C LEU A 58 0.07 -0.32 -10.73
N SER A 59 -0.85 0.64 -10.54
CA SER A 59 -2.29 0.47 -10.78
C SER A 59 -2.66 0.13 -12.22
N THR A 60 -1.75 0.28 -13.18
CA THR A 60 -1.95 -0.05 -14.59
C THR A 60 -1.36 -1.41 -14.98
N TYR A 61 -0.65 -2.07 -14.06
CA TYR A 61 -0.08 -3.39 -14.29
C TYR A 61 -1.13 -4.48 -14.07
N PRO A 62 -1.02 -5.63 -14.75
CA PRO A 62 -1.81 -6.80 -14.41
C PRO A 62 -1.60 -7.20 -12.95
N GLY A 63 -2.66 -7.57 -12.25
CA GLY A 63 -2.57 -8.05 -10.87
C GLY A 63 -1.69 -9.30 -10.71
N SER A 64 -1.51 -10.08 -11.78
CA SER A 64 -0.61 -11.23 -11.85
C SER A 64 0.88 -10.87 -11.95
N THR A 65 1.25 -9.59 -12.06
CA THR A 65 2.64 -9.15 -12.12
C THR A 65 3.36 -9.51 -10.83
N LYS A 66 4.52 -10.17 -10.94
CA LYS A 66 5.33 -10.67 -9.83
C LYS A 66 6.17 -9.57 -9.19
N LEU A 67 6.02 -9.36 -7.89
CA LEU A 67 6.71 -8.31 -7.15
C LEU A 67 8.23 -8.46 -7.21
N VAL A 68 8.74 -9.66 -6.94
CA VAL A 68 10.19 -9.92 -6.96
C VAL A 68 10.69 -10.09 -8.39
N ALA A 69 10.10 -11.03 -9.13
CA ALA A 69 10.65 -11.46 -10.42
C ALA A 69 10.48 -10.45 -11.56
N GLU A 70 9.44 -9.60 -11.53
CA GLU A 70 9.16 -8.64 -12.60
C GLU A 70 9.37 -7.18 -12.17
N LEU A 71 9.10 -6.84 -10.90
CA LEU A 71 9.30 -5.47 -10.39
C LEU A 71 10.62 -5.29 -9.64
N GLY A 72 11.36 -6.37 -9.36
CA GLY A 72 12.65 -6.29 -8.66
C GLY A 72 12.50 -5.91 -7.18
N LEU A 73 11.36 -6.19 -6.55
CA LEU A 73 11.18 -5.95 -5.11
C LEU A 73 12.05 -6.93 -4.31
N ASP A 74 12.98 -6.41 -3.53
CA ASP A 74 13.85 -7.23 -2.69
C ASP A 74 13.19 -7.62 -1.36
N SER A 75 13.70 -8.68 -0.73
CA SER A 75 13.17 -9.21 0.53
C SER A 75 13.27 -8.22 1.70
N ILE A 76 14.30 -7.38 1.73
CA ILE A 76 14.44 -6.33 2.75
C ILE A 76 13.34 -5.28 2.58
N THR A 77 13.16 -4.81 1.35
CA THR A 77 12.11 -3.83 1.01
C THR A 77 10.71 -4.38 1.30
N MET A 78 10.49 -5.68 1.07
CA MET A 78 9.22 -6.33 1.43
C MET A 78 8.94 -6.23 2.93
N VAL A 79 9.95 -6.43 3.78
CA VAL A 79 9.81 -6.32 5.24
C VAL A 79 9.56 -4.87 5.67
N GLU A 80 10.24 -3.90 5.07
CA GLU A 80 10.01 -2.48 5.32
C GLU A 80 8.59 -2.05 4.95
N LEU A 81 8.10 -2.48 3.77
CA LEU A 81 6.74 -2.24 3.33
C LEU A 81 5.72 -2.86 4.27
N VAL A 82 5.99 -4.06 4.80
CA VAL A 82 5.14 -4.71 5.80
C VAL A 82 5.02 -3.85 7.05
N PHE A 83 6.14 -3.44 7.66
CA PHE A 83 6.11 -2.57 8.83
C PHE A 83 5.37 -1.25 8.54
N LEU A 84 5.57 -0.67 7.35
CA LEU A 84 4.89 0.54 6.92
C LEU A 84 3.38 0.33 6.80
N PHE A 85 2.92 -0.77 6.20
CA PHE A 85 1.50 -1.09 6.10
C PHE A 85 0.86 -1.36 7.46
N GLU A 86 1.55 -2.06 8.35
CA GLU A 86 1.07 -2.29 9.71
C GLU A 86 0.94 -0.97 10.49
N ASP A 87 1.94 -0.08 10.39
CA ASP A 87 1.87 1.23 11.03
C ASP A 87 0.75 2.09 10.45
N LEU A 88 0.66 2.21 9.12
CA LEU A 88 -0.29 3.11 8.46
C LEU A 88 -1.74 2.64 8.57
N PHE A 89 -1.98 1.34 8.40
CA PHE A 89 -3.34 0.80 8.26
C PHE A 89 -3.81 0.02 9.49
N GLY A 90 -2.93 -0.22 10.48
CA GLY A 90 -3.25 -1.06 11.63
C GLY A 90 -3.51 -2.53 11.26
N ALA A 91 -3.16 -2.94 10.04
CA ALA A 91 -3.18 -4.33 9.59
C ALA A 91 -2.10 -5.12 10.35
N LYS A 92 -2.31 -6.42 10.55
CA LYS A 92 -1.24 -7.33 11.03
C LYS A 92 -0.87 -8.27 9.91
N LEU A 93 0.35 -8.19 9.40
CA LEU A 93 0.83 -8.95 8.25
C LEU A 93 1.82 -10.02 8.71
N PRO A 94 1.34 -11.20 9.16
CA PRO A 94 2.20 -12.23 9.69
C PRO A 94 3.14 -12.79 8.62
N GLN A 95 4.39 -13.04 9.01
CA GLN A 95 5.46 -13.49 8.12
C GLN A 95 5.11 -14.78 7.35
N ASP A 96 4.37 -15.69 7.99
CA ASP A 96 3.91 -16.95 7.38
C ASP A 96 2.92 -16.73 6.22
N LYS A 97 2.30 -15.55 6.13
CA LYS A 97 1.44 -15.17 4.99
C LYS A 97 2.22 -14.42 3.91
N LEU A 98 3.32 -13.76 4.26
CA LEU A 98 4.18 -13.06 3.30
C LEU A 98 4.82 -14.02 2.29
N VAL A 99 5.10 -15.27 2.69
CA VAL A 99 5.64 -16.30 1.79
C VAL A 99 4.70 -16.61 0.62
N ALA A 100 3.40 -16.37 0.79
CA ALA A 100 2.40 -16.58 -0.26
C ALA A 100 2.26 -15.35 -1.19
N VAL A 101 2.90 -14.23 -0.87
CA VAL A 101 2.80 -13.00 -1.66
C VAL A 101 3.80 -13.04 -2.80
N VAL A 102 3.32 -13.39 -3.99
CA VAL A 102 4.13 -13.48 -5.21
C VAL A 102 3.82 -12.33 -6.17
N THR A 103 2.55 -11.94 -6.26
CA THR A 103 2.01 -10.99 -7.23
C THR A 103 1.41 -9.74 -6.57
N ILE A 104 1.12 -8.74 -7.40
CA ILE A 104 0.40 -7.54 -6.97
C ILE A 104 -0.95 -7.90 -6.32
N ASP A 105 -1.72 -8.82 -6.92
CA ASP A 105 -3.01 -9.23 -6.38
C ASP A 105 -2.86 -10.00 -5.07
N ASP A 106 -1.81 -10.82 -4.90
CA ASP A 106 -1.56 -11.49 -3.62
C ASP A 106 -1.34 -10.48 -2.50
N LEU A 107 -0.57 -9.41 -2.78
CA LEU A 107 -0.30 -8.36 -1.80
C LEU A 107 -1.59 -7.62 -1.42
N ARG A 108 -2.37 -7.19 -2.42
CA ARG A 108 -3.65 -6.51 -2.20
C ARG A 108 -4.60 -7.39 -1.40
N ALA A 109 -4.73 -8.66 -1.79
CA ALA A 109 -5.57 -9.62 -1.09
C ALA A 109 -5.13 -9.81 0.36
N LEU A 110 -3.82 -9.91 0.62
CA LEU A 110 -3.29 -10.03 1.97
C LEU A 110 -3.65 -8.81 2.82
N VAL A 111 -3.35 -7.59 2.36
CA VAL A 111 -3.63 -6.37 3.14
C VAL A 111 -5.14 -6.22 3.36
N GLN A 112 -5.97 -6.47 2.34
CA GLN A 112 -7.42 -6.40 2.48
C GLN A 112 -8.00 -7.43 3.45
N ALA A 113 -7.40 -8.61 3.57
CA ALA A 113 -7.84 -9.66 4.49
C ALA A 113 -7.53 -9.35 5.95
N GLN A 114 -6.57 -8.46 6.24
CA GLN A 114 -6.21 -8.06 7.60
C GLN A 114 -7.06 -6.90 8.13
N LEU A 115 -7.84 -6.27 7.26
CA LEU A 115 -8.77 -5.23 7.68
C LEU A 115 -10.11 -5.84 8.08
N PRO A 116 -10.70 -5.39 9.21
CA PRO A 116 -12.00 -5.87 9.61
C PRO A 116 -13.03 -5.65 8.49
N PRO A 117 -14.00 -6.57 8.32
CA PRO A 117 -15.13 -6.32 7.43
C PRO A 117 -15.83 -5.04 7.89
N ARG A 118 -16.01 -4.09 6.98
CA ARG A 118 -16.69 -2.83 7.30
C ARG A 118 -18.14 -3.21 7.60
N VAL A 119 -18.54 -3.18 8.87
CA VAL A 119 -19.96 -3.19 9.23
C VAL A 119 -20.51 -1.88 8.68
N ALA A 120 -21.30 -1.98 7.61
CA ALA A 120 -22.06 -0.85 7.14
C ALA A 120 -23.07 -0.51 8.24
N SER A 121 -22.80 0.55 9.00
CA SER A 121 -23.80 1.21 9.83
C SER A 121 -24.66 2.11 8.97
#